data_AF-A0A5B8I2R4-F1
#
_entry.id   AF-A0A5B8I2R4-F1
#
_cell.length_a   1.000
_cell.length_b   1.000
_cell.length_c   1.000
_cell.angle_alpha   90.00
_cell.angle_beta   90.00
_cell.angle_gamma   90.00
#
_symmetry.space_group_name_H-M   'P 1'
#
loop_
_entity.id
_entity.type
_entity.pdbx_description
1 polymer ?
#
loop_
_entity_poly.entity_id
_entity_poly.type
_entity_poly.pdbx_seq_one_letter_code
_entity_poly.pdbx_strand_id
1 'polypeptide(L)'
;MNINSTLISGYQALQDLSYLLHGRQHVLLVTDKNIVGLAGVQALIAQLKAGVPQLSLIDNVPAEPSQHDVAAVLQQLPATQPDLVVGVGGGSVLDVAKLLSLLCSGEEGITLDSLLEGRKPTRRTTSLLIPTTAGTGSEATPNAILAIPEKETKVGIITPVMLPDYVALVPELTTSMPAHIAASTGIDALCHLIECFTATIANPVADNYALIGMKKLFANIDTAVNEPSNLEARLNMLWASYYGGASIAHSGTHLVHAMSYPLGGKYHIPHGVANAILLAPCMRFVQHAAAEKFAQAYDLLPDANPSLTTEQKAAALVDYFTALVKRLNLPSSLQQLGISPDHLPYLVESALQVQRLMKNVPTAVTAQDVHAIYSTLF
;
A
#
# COMPACT_ATOMS: atom_id res chain seq x y z
N MET A 1 12.00 -12.67 3.80
CA MET A 1 12.46 -11.94 2.60
C MET A 1 13.55 -10.97 3.03
N ASN A 2 14.44 -10.50 2.17
CA ASN A 2 15.38 -9.44 2.52
C ASN A 2 15.01 -8.20 1.71
N ILE A 3 14.82 -7.05 2.36
CA ILE A 3 14.66 -5.77 1.69
C ILE A 3 16.06 -5.15 1.57
N ASN A 4 16.57 -5.06 0.36
CA ASN A 4 17.92 -4.59 0.04
C ASN A 4 17.94 -3.26 -0.72
N SER A 5 16.82 -2.54 -0.71
CA SER A 5 16.68 -1.23 -1.35
C SER A 5 17.51 -0.17 -0.61
N THR A 6 18.12 0.75 -1.37
CA THR A 6 18.72 1.97 -0.82
C THR A 6 17.62 3.00 -0.59
N LEU A 7 17.50 3.50 0.64
CA LEU A 7 16.51 4.51 1.01
C LEU A 7 17.10 5.92 0.92
N ILE A 8 16.42 6.79 0.19
CA ILE A 8 16.69 8.22 0.07
C ILE A 8 15.47 8.92 0.66
N SER A 9 15.62 9.73 1.70
CA SER A 9 14.45 10.23 2.43
C SER A 9 14.73 11.58 3.06
N GLY A 10 13.77 12.48 2.95
CA GLY A 10 13.83 13.79 3.56
C GLY A 10 13.33 14.90 2.66
N TYR A 11 13.31 16.10 3.22
CA TYR A 11 13.07 17.33 2.48
C TYR A 11 14.12 17.49 1.38
N GLN A 12 13.67 17.84 0.17
CA GLN A 12 14.47 18.05 -1.03
C GLN A 12 15.26 16.83 -1.52
N ALA A 13 14.92 15.61 -1.05
CA ALA A 13 15.58 14.38 -1.45
C ALA A 13 15.59 14.10 -2.96
N LEU A 14 14.70 14.72 -3.76
CA LEU A 14 14.76 14.63 -5.23
C LEU A 14 16.03 15.26 -5.81
N GLN A 15 16.56 16.31 -5.18
CA GLN A 15 17.77 16.99 -5.66
C GLN A 15 19.00 16.07 -5.61
N ASP A 16 18.99 15.12 -4.68
CA ASP A 16 20.08 14.17 -4.47
C ASP A 16 20.03 12.99 -5.47
N LEU A 17 19.03 12.90 -6.36
CA LEU A 17 18.89 11.74 -7.27
C LEU A 17 19.84 11.78 -8.49
N SER A 18 20.59 12.86 -8.70
CA SER A 18 21.41 13.04 -9.92
C SER A 18 22.48 11.94 -10.10
N TYR A 19 23.06 11.43 -9.01
CA TYR A 19 24.08 10.37 -9.09
C TYR A 19 23.51 9.05 -9.63
N LEU A 20 22.21 8.81 -9.52
CA LEU A 20 21.54 7.61 -10.05
C LEU A 20 21.50 7.61 -11.59
N LEU A 21 21.66 8.76 -12.21
CA LEU A 21 21.62 8.95 -13.66
C LEU A 21 22.98 8.73 -14.32
N HIS A 22 24.07 8.73 -13.55
CA HIS A 22 25.42 8.54 -14.09
C HIS A 22 25.54 7.22 -14.85
N GLY A 23 25.92 7.32 -16.14
CA GLY A 23 26.11 6.18 -17.03
C GLY A 23 24.82 5.58 -17.62
N ARG A 24 23.64 6.04 -17.21
CA ARG A 24 22.35 5.58 -17.76
C ARG A 24 22.12 6.19 -19.14
N GLN A 25 21.72 5.37 -20.11
CA GLN A 25 21.44 5.81 -21.47
C GLN A 25 19.94 6.08 -21.67
N HIS A 26 19.11 5.20 -21.12
CA HIS A 26 17.66 5.28 -21.27
C HIS A 26 16.94 5.11 -19.94
N VAL A 27 16.12 6.11 -19.58
CA VAL A 27 15.24 6.08 -18.41
C VAL A 27 13.79 5.96 -18.85
N LEU A 28 13.04 5.07 -18.21
CA LEU A 28 11.59 4.99 -18.31
C LEU A 28 10.97 5.58 -17.03
N LEU A 29 10.29 6.71 -17.16
CA LEU A 29 9.51 7.32 -16.08
C LEU A 29 8.03 6.93 -16.21
N VAL A 30 7.44 6.49 -15.10
CA VAL A 30 6.05 6.04 -14.99
C VAL A 30 5.34 6.86 -13.92
N THR A 31 4.20 7.45 -14.29
CA THR A 31 3.35 8.29 -13.42
C THR A 31 1.90 8.28 -13.91
N ASP A 32 1.05 9.07 -13.26
CA ASP A 32 -0.36 9.24 -13.61
C ASP A 32 -0.72 10.69 -13.93
N LYS A 33 -1.88 10.86 -14.59
CA LYS A 33 -2.34 12.17 -15.10
C LYS A 33 -2.64 13.17 -13.98
N ASN A 34 -2.94 12.70 -12.77
CA ASN A 34 -3.34 13.57 -11.67
C ASN A 34 -2.14 14.25 -11.05
N ILE A 35 -0.97 13.60 -11.06
CA ILE A 35 0.23 14.12 -10.39
C ILE A 35 1.33 14.57 -11.33
N VAL A 36 1.30 14.19 -12.62
CA VAL A 36 2.36 14.56 -13.57
C VAL A 36 2.59 16.07 -13.59
N GLY A 37 1.54 16.88 -13.44
CA GLY A 37 1.61 18.35 -13.44
C GLY A 37 2.11 18.99 -12.14
N LEU A 38 2.33 18.22 -11.06
CA LEU A 38 2.83 18.76 -9.80
C LEU A 38 4.25 19.30 -9.98
N ALA A 39 4.55 20.44 -9.35
CA ALA A 39 5.85 21.11 -9.48
C ALA A 39 7.04 20.19 -9.15
N GLY A 40 6.92 19.36 -8.11
CA GLY A 40 7.97 18.39 -7.77
C GLY A 40 8.16 17.27 -8.81
N VAL A 41 7.07 16.80 -9.42
CA VAL A 41 7.13 15.78 -10.49
C VAL A 41 7.69 16.39 -11.78
N GLN A 42 7.30 17.62 -12.12
CA GLN A 42 7.86 18.36 -13.25
C GLN A 42 9.36 18.64 -13.06
N ALA A 43 9.79 18.98 -11.84
CA ALA A 43 11.21 19.15 -11.52
C ALA A 43 11.99 17.83 -11.70
N LEU A 44 11.44 16.70 -11.25
CA LEU A 44 12.01 15.38 -11.50
C LEU A 44 12.11 15.07 -13.01
N ILE A 45 11.04 15.29 -13.78
CA ILE A 45 11.04 15.10 -15.23
C ILE A 45 12.15 15.93 -15.89
N ALA A 46 12.30 17.21 -15.50
CA ALA A 46 13.33 18.08 -16.03
C ALA A 46 14.74 17.58 -15.69
N GLN A 47 14.96 17.14 -14.45
CA GLN A 47 16.23 16.56 -14.00
C GLN A 47 16.59 15.29 -14.77
N LEU A 48 15.63 14.37 -14.96
CA LEU A 48 15.82 13.15 -15.74
C LEU A 48 16.15 13.48 -17.20
N LYS A 49 15.37 14.38 -17.82
CA LYS A 49 15.57 14.80 -19.22
C LYS A 49 16.94 15.43 -19.47
N ALA A 50 17.48 16.17 -18.49
CA ALA A 50 18.81 16.76 -18.58
C ALA A 50 19.93 15.75 -18.28
N GLY A 51 19.64 14.72 -17.48
CA GLY A 51 20.63 13.78 -16.98
C GLY A 51 20.88 12.56 -17.86
N VAL A 52 19.99 12.24 -18.81
CA VAL A 52 20.14 11.06 -19.69
C VAL A 52 19.89 11.36 -21.17
N PRO A 53 20.53 10.63 -22.10
CA PRO A 53 20.30 10.79 -23.55
C PRO A 53 18.86 10.53 -23.99
N GLN A 54 18.18 9.54 -23.38
CA GLN A 54 16.82 9.16 -23.75
C GLN A 54 15.93 9.03 -22.51
N LEU A 55 14.79 9.72 -22.53
CA LEU A 55 13.73 9.62 -21.53
C LEU A 55 12.43 9.19 -22.21
N SER A 56 11.88 8.06 -21.79
CA SER A 56 10.51 7.64 -22.12
C SER A 56 9.60 7.98 -20.93
N LEU A 57 8.43 8.56 -21.21
CA LEU A 57 7.45 8.94 -20.19
C LEU A 57 6.12 8.23 -20.45
N ILE A 58 5.60 7.59 -19.41
CA ILE A 58 4.24 7.08 -19.32
C ILE A 58 3.56 7.86 -18.19
N ASP A 59 2.56 8.67 -18.53
CA ASP A 59 1.91 9.60 -17.59
C ASP A 59 0.41 9.33 -17.43
N ASN A 60 -0.06 8.16 -17.88
CA ASN A 60 -1.47 7.83 -18.00
C ASN A 60 -1.87 6.55 -17.28
N VAL A 61 -1.08 6.08 -16.30
CA VAL A 61 -1.45 4.92 -15.49
C VAL A 61 -2.77 5.20 -14.74
N PRO A 62 -3.81 4.36 -14.89
CA PRO A 62 -5.06 4.54 -14.18
C PRO A 62 -4.93 4.12 -12.70
N ALA A 63 -5.90 4.53 -11.88
CA ALA A 63 -5.91 4.22 -10.44
C ALA A 63 -6.04 2.71 -10.14
N GLU A 64 -6.61 1.92 -11.05
CA GLU A 64 -6.76 0.47 -10.91
C GLU A 64 -6.28 -0.20 -12.21
N PRO A 65 -4.96 -0.33 -12.40
CA PRO A 65 -4.38 -0.79 -13.65
C PRO A 65 -4.76 -2.25 -13.89
N SER A 66 -5.25 -2.50 -15.09
CA SER A 66 -5.53 -3.84 -15.59
C SER A 66 -4.34 -4.42 -16.34
N GLN A 67 -4.41 -5.72 -16.64
CA GLN A 67 -3.46 -6.35 -17.55
C GLN A 67 -3.42 -5.67 -18.93
N HIS A 68 -4.55 -5.12 -19.41
CA HIS A 68 -4.63 -4.43 -20.69
C HIS A 68 -3.90 -3.09 -20.67
N ASP A 69 -3.96 -2.37 -19.55
CA ASP A 69 -3.24 -1.11 -19.39
C ASP A 69 -1.72 -1.34 -19.46
N VAL A 70 -1.22 -2.38 -18.78
CA VAL A 70 0.20 -2.75 -18.83
C VAL A 70 0.61 -3.19 -20.24
N ALA A 71 -0.21 -4.00 -20.91
CA ALA A 71 0.07 -4.43 -22.28
C ALA A 71 0.11 -3.25 -23.26
N ALA A 72 -0.82 -2.28 -23.12
CA ALA A 72 -0.85 -1.07 -23.93
C ALA A 72 0.39 -0.18 -23.69
N VAL A 73 0.87 -0.09 -22.44
CA VAL A 73 2.12 0.61 -22.12
C VAL A 73 3.32 -0.06 -22.80
N LEU A 74 3.43 -1.39 -22.72
CA LEU A 74 4.52 -2.13 -23.36
C LEU A 74 4.59 -1.89 -24.87
N GLN A 75 3.44 -1.77 -25.54
CA GLN A 75 3.38 -1.50 -26.99
C GLN A 75 3.87 -0.09 -27.36
N GLN A 76 3.86 0.85 -26.42
CA GLN A 76 4.31 2.24 -26.62
C GLN A 76 5.80 2.41 -26.35
N LEU A 77 6.44 1.44 -25.68
CA LEU A 77 7.86 1.52 -25.37
C LEU A 77 8.72 1.35 -26.63
N PRO A 78 9.84 2.08 -26.74
CA PRO A 78 10.79 1.88 -27.82
C PRO A 78 11.40 0.48 -27.74
N ALA A 79 11.97 0.01 -28.85
CA ALA A 79 12.69 -1.28 -28.88
C ALA A 79 13.92 -1.30 -27.96
N THR A 80 14.50 -0.13 -27.67
CA THR A 80 15.59 0.04 -26.70
C THR A 80 15.07 -0.22 -25.29
N GLN A 81 15.72 -1.13 -24.57
CA GLN A 81 15.39 -1.41 -23.17
C GLN A 81 15.90 -0.29 -22.27
N PRO A 82 15.08 0.22 -21.33
CA PRO A 82 15.55 1.17 -20.34
C PRO A 82 16.58 0.52 -19.40
N ASP A 83 17.55 1.31 -18.96
CA ASP A 83 18.53 0.93 -17.95
C ASP A 83 18.03 1.24 -16.53
N LEU A 84 17.04 2.11 -16.41
CA LEU A 84 16.42 2.54 -15.16
C LEU A 84 14.92 2.76 -15.36
N VAL A 85 14.11 2.14 -14.50
CA VAL A 85 12.66 2.41 -14.40
C VAL A 85 12.41 3.26 -13.15
N VAL A 86 11.81 4.44 -13.33
CA VAL A 86 11.43 5.34 -12.25
C VAL A 86 9.91 5.35 -12.13
N GLY A 87 9.36 4.94 -11.00
CA GLY A 87 7.94 5.08 -10.69
C GLY A 87 7.72 6.23 -9.72
N VAL A 88 6.90 7.22 -10.08
CA VAL A 88 6.48 8.31 -9.18
C VAL A 88 4.97 8.38 -9.16
N GLY A 89 4.35 8.00 -8.04
CA GLY A 89 2.89 7.91 -7.94
C GLY A 89 2.38 7.16 -6.72
N GLY A 90 1.08 6.88 -6.70
CA GLY A 90 0.47 6.00 -5.71
C GLY A 90 0.77 4.53 -6.00
N GLY A 91 0.23 3.62 -5.18
CA GLY A 91 0.48 2.17 -5.30
C GLY A 91 0.29 1.60 -6.71
N SER A 92 -0.71 2.08 -7.44
CA SER A 92 -1.02 1.69 -8.82
C SER A 92 0.12 1.98 -9.80
N VAL A 93 0.69 3.18 -9.73
CA VAL A 93 1.87 3.56 -10.52
C VAL A 93 3.07 2.71 -10.13
N LEU A 94 3.29 2.53 -8.82
CA LEU A 94 4.44 1.78 -8.31
C LEU A 94 4.36 0.30 -8.72
N ASP A 95 3.17 -0.30 -8.73
CA ASP A 95 2.94 -1.66 -9.20
C ASP A 95 3.21 -1.81 -10.70
N VAL A 96 2.77 -0.84 -11.52
CA VAL A 96 3.08 -0.82 -12.95
C VAL A 96 4.59 -0.64 -13.19
N ALA A 97 5.25 0.30 -12.48
CA ALA A 97 6.69 0.52 -12.60
C ALA A 97 7.50 -0.72 -12.22
N LYS A 98 7.10 -1.43 -11.16
CA LYS A 98 7.66 -2.71 -10.76
C LYS A 98 7.51 -3.78 -11.84
N LEU A 99 6.33 -3.92 -12.44
CA LEU A 99 6.12 -4.86 -13.54
C LEU A 99 6.97 -4.52 -14.77
N LEU A 100 7.03 -3.24 -15.13
CA LEU A 100 7.86 -2.77 -16.24
C LEU A 100 9.35 -3.04 -15.97
N SER A 101 9.81 -2.95 -14.72
CA SER A 101 11.19 -3.35 -14.40
C SER A 101 11.49 -4.83 -14.69
N LEU A 102 10.50 -5.73 -14.57
CA LEU A 102 10.65 -7.14 -14.91
C LEU A 102 10.55 -7.37 -16.42
N LEU A 103 9.55 -6.74 -17.06
CA LEU A 103 9.21 -6.90 -18.47
C LEU A 103 10.26 -6.25 -19.40
N CYS A 104 10.95 -5.22 -18.92
CA CYS A 104 12.03 -4.55 -19.65
C CYS A 104 13.42 -5.13 -19.36
N SER A 105 13.54 -6.17 -18.55
CA SER A 105 14.85 -6.72 -18.12
C SER A 105 15.62 -7.47 -19.20
N GLY A 106 14.98 -7.78 -20.34
CA GLY A 106 15.54 -8.61 -21.40
C GLY A 106 15.65 -10.10 -21.04
N GLU A 107 15.04 -10.55 -19.94
CA GLU A 107 15.00 -11.96 -19.56
C GLU A 107 14.10 -12.77 -20.51
N GLU A 108 14.65 -13.80 -21.14
CA GLU A 108 13.92 -14.63 -22.10
C GLU A 108 12.71 -15.34 -21.48
N GLY A 109 11.58 -15.26 -22.18
CA GLY A 109 10.33 -15.89 -21.78
C GLY A 109 9.60 -15.21 -20.62
N ILE A 110 10.07 -14.05 -20.15
CA ILE A 110 9.31 -13.21 -19.21
C ILE A 110 8.41 -12.25 -20.02
N THR A 111 7.15 -12.63 -20.14
CA THR A 111 6.05 -11.80 -20.67
C THR A 111 4.99 -11.55 -19.60
N LEU A 112 4.09 -10.59 -19.82
CA LEU A 112 2.99 -10.34 -18.89
C LEU A 112 2.15 -11.60 -18.66
N ASP A 113 1.78 -12.30 -19.73
CA ASP A 113 1.02 -13.56 -19.66
C ASP A 113 1.78 -14.62 -18.85
N SER A 114 3.08 -14.79 -19.10
CA SER A 114 3.88 -15.77 -18.36
C SER A 114 3.93 -15.46 -16.85
N LEU A 115 3.98 -14.18 -16.46
CA LEU A 115 3.97 -13.76 -15.07
C LEU A 115 2.61 -14.04 -14.41
N LEU A 116 1.52 -13.79 -15.14
CA LEU A 116 0.16 -14.10 -14.71
C LEU A 116 -0.08 -15.61 -14.57
N GLU A 117 0.57 -16.43 -15.40
CA GLU A 117 0.60 -17.89 -15.29
C GLU A 117 1.54 -18.40 -14.19
N GLY A 118 2.27 -17.50 -13.51
CA GLY A 118 3.09 -17.82 -12.35
C GLY A 118 4.57 -18.06 -12.63
N ARG A 119 5.06 -17.77 -13.84
CA ARG A 119 6.50 -17.80 -14.17
C ARG A 119 7.27 -16.88 -13.21
N LYS A 120 8.41 -17.36 -12.72
CA LYS A 120 9.23 -16.65 -11.74
C LYS A 120 10.41 -15.97 -12.44
N PRO A 121 10.43 -14.63 -12.55
CA PRO A 121 11.56 -13.91 -13.11
C PRO A 121 12.76 -14.01 -12.16
N THR A 122 13.95 -13.91 -12.73
CA THR A 122 15.22 -13.93 -11.99
C THR A 122 15.97 -12.61 -12.07
N ARG A 123 15.57 -11.72 -13.00
CA ARG A 123 16.18 -10.42 -13.26
C ARG A 123 15.13 -9.31 -13.29
N ARG A 124 15.61 -8.09 -13.08
CA ARG A 124 14.89 -6.83 -13.33
C ARG A 124 15.85 -5.80 -13.90
N THR A 125 15.33 -4.84 -14.66
CA THR A 125 15.96 -3.54 -14.86
C THR A 125 16.09 -2.83 -13.52
N THR A 126 17.14 -2.02 -13.32
CA THR A 126 17.27 -1.19 -12.12
C THR A 126 16.01 -0.35 -11.92
N SER A 127 15.50 -0.24 -10.68
CA SER A 127 14.31 0.56 -10.41
C SER A 127 14.44 1.52 -9.22
N LEU A 128 13.79 2.67 -9.36
CA LEU A 128 13.60 3.70 -8.33
C LEU A 128 12.10 3.93 -8.13
N LEU A 129 11.60 3.78 -6.91
CA LEU A 129 10.19 4.02 -6.57
C LEU A 129 10.04 5.22 -5.63
N ILE A 130 9.13 6.13 -5.99
CA ILE A 130 8.90 7.40 -5.32
C ILE A 130 7.40 7.50 -4.97
N PRO A 131 6.98 7.03 -3.79
CA PRO A 131 5.57 7.11 -3.39
C PRO A 131 5.11 8.56 -3.25
N THR A 132 3.94 8.86 -3.80
CA THR A 132 3.22 10.15 -3.60
C THR A 132 2.00 10.00 -2.70
N THR A 133 1.75 8.79 -2.21
CA THR A 133 0.73 8.44 -1.23
C THR A 133 1.35 7.68 -0.07
N ALA A 134 0.88 7.93 1.15
CA ALA A 134 1.32 7.23 2.36
C ALA A 134 0.30 6.18 2.80
N GLY A 135 0.22 5.06 2.08
CA GLY A 135 -0.71 3.97 2.40
C GLY A 135 -0.23 2.57 2.02
N THR A 136 -0.02 2.34 0.73
CA THR A 136 0.18 0.98 0.20
C THR A 136 1.51 0.36 0.62
N GLY A 137 2.53 1.18 0.92
CA GLY A 137 3.92 0.73 1.10
C GLY A 137 4.46 -0.06 -0.10
N SER A 138 3.88 0.12 -1.29
CA SER A 138 4.13 -0.70 -2.48
C SER A 138 5.61 -0.73 -2.86
N GLU A 139 6.33 0.36 -2.58
CA GLU A 139 7.78 0.51 -2.73
C GLU A 139 8.63 -0.43 -1.86
N ALA A 140 8.05 -1.00 -0.80
CA ALA A 140 8.69 -1.96 0.11
C ALA A 140 8.12 -3.39 -0.01
N THR A 141 7.25 -3.65 -1.01
CA THR A 141 6.61 -4.96 -1.18
C THR A 141 7.09 -5.69 -2.45
N PRO A 142 7.10 -7.03 -2.43
CA PRO A 142 7.42 -7.86 -3.60
C PRO A 142 6.22 -8.11 -4.53
N ASN A 143 5.11 -7.38 -4.34
CA ASN A 143 3.82 -7.65 -4.98
C ASN A 143 3.53 -6.58 -6.03
N ALA A 144 2.97 -6.94 -7.17
CA ALA A 144 2.25 -6.00 -8.04
C ALA A 144 0.84 -6.52 -8.29
N ILE A 145 -0.16 -5.67 -8.10
CA ILE A 145 -1.57 -6.04 -8.21
C ILE A 145 -2.14 -5.47 -9.51
N LEU A 146 -2.78 -6.33 -10.30
CA LEU A 146 -3.51 -5.94 -11.50
C LEU A 146 -4.96 -6.36 -11.42
N ALA A 147 -5.86 -5.51 -11.93
CA ALA A 147 -7.22 -5.90 -12.20
C ALA A 147 -7.26 -6.88 -13.39
N ILE A 148 -8.09 -7.91 -13.28
CA ILE A 148 -8.42 -8.85 -14.36
C ILE A 148 -9.92 -8.69 -14.63
N PRO A 149 -10.33 -7.73 -15.50
CA PRO A 149 -11.73 -7.42 -15.74
C PRO A 149 -12.57 -8.65 -16.09
N GLU A 150 -12.01 -9.59 -16.88
CA GLU A 150 -12.69 -10.80 -17.33
C GLU A 150 -13.00 -11.79 -16.19
N LYS A 151 -12.33 -11.65 -15.04
CA LYS A 151 -12.50 -12.51 -13.86
C LYS A 151 -13.13 -11.75 -12.69
N GLU A 152 -13.52 -10.48 -12.88
CA GLU A 152 -14.06 -9.59 -11.83
C GLU A 152 -13.21 -9.61 -10.54
N THR A 153 -11.88 -9.73 -10.69
CA THR A 153 -10.97 -9.93 -9.56
C THR A 153 -9.63 -9.24 -9.78
N LYS A 154 -8.81 -9.22 -8.73
CA LYS A 154 -7.44 -8.71 -8.75
C LYS A 154 -6.46 -9.88 -8.62
N VAL A 155 -5.43 -9.91 -9.46
CA VAL A 155 -4.35 -10.90 -9.40
C VAL A 155 -3.07 -10.21 -8.94
N GLY A 156 -2.39 -10.84 -7.98
CA GLY A 156 -1.09 -10.38 -7.49
C GLY A 156 0.05 -11.20 -8.08
N ILE A 157 0.97 -10.53 -8.78
CA ILE A 157 2.24 -11.11 -9.20
C ILE A 157 3.23 -10.88 -8.06
N ILE A 158 3.72 -11.98 -7.45
CA ILE A 158 4.58 -11.94 -6.26
C ILE A 158 5.94 -12.55 -6.59
N THR A 159 6.98 -11.72 -6.50
CA THR A 159 8.38 -12.14 -6.64
C THR A 159 9.33 -11.22 -5.86
N PRO A 160 10.27 -11.77 -5.06
CA PRO A 160 11.28 -10.97 -4.37
C PRO A 160 12.14 -10.11 -5.31
N VAL A 161 12.27 -10.54 -6.57
CA VAL A 161 13.01 -9.80 -7.62
C VAL A 161 12.37 -8.44 -7.90
N MET A 162 11.12 -8.21 -7.49
CA MET A 162 10.40 -6.97 -7.72
C MET A 162 10.72 -5.84 -6.72
N LEU A 163 11.36 -6.16 -5.58
CA LEU A 163 11.80 -5.12 -4.64
C LEU A 163 12.78 -4.17 -5.34
N PRO A 164 12.60 -2.85 -5.24
CA PRO A 164 13.37 -1.91 -6.03
C PRO A 164 14.81 -1.78 -5.54
N ASP A 165 15.68 -1.25 -6.39
CA ASP A 165 17.05 -0.91 -6.01
C ASP A 165 17.08 0.34 -5.14
N TYR A 166 16.20 1.31 -5.43
CA TYR A 166 16.12 2.58 -4.73
C TYR A 166 14.68 2.94 -4.37
N VAL A 167 14.50 3.57 -3.23
CA VAL A 167 13.23 4.16 -2.80
C VAL A 167 13.48 5.59 -2.34
N ALA A 168 12.71 6.54 -2.86
CA ALA A 168 12.78 7.94 -2.44
C ALA A 168 11.50 8.38 -1.70
N LEU A 169 11.59 8.61 -0.39
CA LEU A 169 10.50 9.09 0.44
C LEU A 169 10.55 10.63 0.52
N VAL A 170 9.78 11.28 -0.37
CA VAL A 170 9.81 12.73 -0.61
C VAL A 170 8.50 13.37 -0.14
N PRO A 171 8.45 14.05 1.02
CA PRO A 171 7.21 14.55 1.60
C PRO A 171 6.52 15.63 0.73
N GLU A 172 7.27 16.42 -0.04
CA GLU A 172 6.73 17.48 -0.88
C GLU A 172 5.75 16.96 -1.93
N LEU A 173 5.98 15.74 -2.44
CA LEU A 173 5.12 15.11 -3.44
C LEU A 173 3.78 14.62 -2.87
N THR A 174 3.59 14.70 -1.55
CA THR A 174 2.37 14.27 -0.86
C THR A 174 1.50 15.44 -0.40
N THR A 175 2.00 16.67 -0.51
CA THR A 175 1.34 17.88 0.03
C THR A 175 0.04 18.22 -0.70
N SER A 176 -0.09 17.85 -1.97
CA SER A 176 -1.28 18.07 -2.79
C SER A 176 -2.35 16.99 -2.61
N MET A 177 -2.12 15.95 -1.82
CA MET A 177 -3.13 14.92 -1.58
C MET A 177 -4.37 15.53 -0.92
N PRO A 178 -5.58 15.30 -1.46
CA PRO A 178 -6.83 15.65 -0.79
C PRO A 178 -6.90 14.99 0.59
N ALA A 179 -7.49 15.69 1.57
CA ALA A 179 -7.62 15.20 2.95
C ALA A 179 -8.24 13.79 3.04
N HIS A 180 -9.29 13.51 2.25
CA HIS A 180 -9.93 12.19 2.24
C HIS A 180 -8.99 11.08 1.73
N ILE A 181 -8.11 11.36 0.76
CA ILE A 181 -7.10 10.41 0.28
C ILE A 181 -6.01 10.21 1.32
N ALA A 182 -5.51 11.30 1.91
CA ALA A 182 -4.52 11.23 2.99
C ALA A 182 -5.04 10.42 4.20
N ALA A 183 -6.31 10.61 4.56
CA ALA A 183 -6.99 9.85 5.58
C ALA A 183 -7.12 8.36 5.22
N SER A 184 -7.68 8.04 4.04
CA SER A 184 -7.94 6.65 3.67
C SER A 184 -6.64 5.86 3.47
N THR A 185 -5.60 6.49 2.90
CA THR A 185 -4.28 5.87 2.74
C THR A 185 -3.54 5.75 4.08
N GLY A 186 -3.67 6.72 4.98
CA GLY A 186 -3.16 6.59 6.34
C GLY A 186 -3.79 5.41 7.11
N ILE A 187 -5.10 5.21 6.97
CA ILE A 187 -5.78 4.03 7.55
C ILE A 187 -5.33 2.73 6.88
N ASP A 188 -5.09 2.73 5.57
CA ASP A 188 -4.52 1.59 4.86
C ASP A 188 -3.15 1.17 5.44
N ALA A 189 -2.25 2.14 5.64
CA ALA A 189 -0.96 1.90 6.31
C ALA A 189 -1.14 1.36 7.73
N LEU A 190 -2.11 1.89 8.49
CA LEU A 190 -2.42 1.37 9.83
C LEU A 190 -2.87 -0.09 9.78
N CYS A 191 -3.76 -0.45 8.85
CA CYS A 191 -4.19 -1.83 8.63
C CYS A 191 -2.99 -2.74 8.32
N HIS A 192 -2.09 -2.32 7.42
CA HIS A 192 -0.87 -3.08 7.13
C HIS A 192 -0.04 -3.35 8.38
N LEU A 193 0.22 -2.31 9.18
CA LEU A 193 1.04 -2.41 10.38
C LEU A 193 0.39 -3.30 11.44
N ILE A 194 -0.88 -3.06 11.79
CA ILE A 194 -1.55 -3.81 12.87
C ILE A 194 -1.81 -5.25 12.46
N GLU A 195 -2.28 -5.51 11.24
CA GLU A 195 -2.60 -6.88 10.81
C GLU A 195 -1.35 -7.74 10.65
N CYS A 196 -0.25 -7.19 10.09
CA CYS A 196 1.01 -7.94 10.05
C CYS A 196 1.57 -8.18 11.44
N PHE A 197 1.40 -7.24 12.37
CA PHE A 197 1.83 -7.43 13.75
C PHE A 197 1.02 -8.52 14.44
N THR A 198 -0.29 -8.61 14.21
CA THR A 198 -1.19 -9.56 14.90
C THR A 198 -1.44 -10.86 14.13
N ALA A 199 -0.81 -11.06 12.97
CA ALA A 199 -0.94 -12.28 12.18
C ALA A 199 -0.33 -13.51 12.85
N THR A 200 -0.88 -14.69 12.54
CA THR A 200 -0.33 -16.00 12.97
C THR A 200 1.10 -16.25 12.46
N ILE A 201 1.46 -15.59 11.36
CA ILE A 201 2.78 -15.64 10.72
C ILE A 201 3.64 -14.40 11.04
N ALA A 202 3.28 -13.64 12.07
CA ALA A 202 4.09 -12.54 12.57
C ALA A 202 5.47 -13.04 13.04
N ASN A 203 6.47 -12.19 12.97
CA ASN A 203 7.85 -12.52 13.35
C ASN A 203 8.60 -11.25 13.77
N PRO A 204 9.70 -11.38 14.54
CA PRO A 204 10.41 -10.23 15.08
C PRO A 204 10.86 -9.18 14.05
N VAL A 205 11.13 -9.57 12.81
CA VAL A 205 11.52 -8.62 11.76
C VAL A 205 10.32 -7.77 11.34
N ALA A 206 9.18 -8.41 11.04
CA ALA A 206 7.93 -7.72 10.72
C ALA A 206 7.42 -6.89 11.90
N ASP A 207 7.54 -7.40 13.13
CA ASP A 207 7.09 -6.76 14.37
C ASP A 207 7.86 -5.45 14.63
N ASN A 208 9.18 -5.44 14.42
CA ASN A 208 9.99 -4.23 14.57
C ASN A 208 9.57 -3.13 13.59
N TYR A 209 9.31 -3.48 12.32
CA TYR A 209 8.77 -2.52 11.35
C TYR A 209 7.39 -2.02 11.78
N ALA A 210 6.51 -2.93 12.20
CA ALA A 210 5.15 -2.59 12.59
C ALA A 210 5.10 -1.62 13.78
N LEU A 211 5.88 -1.88 14.82
CA LEU A 211 5.94 -1.02 16.02
C LEU A 211 6.50 0.37 15.70
N ILE A 212 7.57 0.47 14.89
CA ILE A 212 8.13 1.77 14.48
C ILE A 212 7.14 2.53 13.60
N GLY A 213 6.49 1.85 12.65
CA GLY A 213 5.49 2.43 11.77
C GLY A 213 4.26 2.92 12.53
N MET A 214 3.71 2.11 13.45
CA MET A 214 2.56 2.51 14.27
C MET A 214 2.87 3.73 15.14
N LYS A 215 4.05 3.77 15.78
CA LYS A 215 4.49 4.93 16.57
C LYS A 215 4.52 6.20 15.74
N LYS A 216 5.07 6.13 14.51
CA LYS A 216 5.07 7.27 13.59
C LYS A 216 3.65 7.65 13.17
N LEU A 217 2.84 6.67 12.80
CA LEU A 217 1.47 6.90 12.33
C LEU A 217 0.60 7.57 13.40
N PHE A 218 0.54 7.00 14.61
CA PHE A 218 -0.30 7.52 15.69
C PHE A 218 0.07 8.95 16.10
N ALA A 219 1.34 9.31 16.00
CA ALA A 219 1.79 10.67 16.31
C ALA A 219 1.53 11.68 15.19
N ASN A 220 1.24 11.26 13.96
CA ASN A 220 1.27 12.15 12.79
C ASN A 220 0.03 12.12 11.89
N ILE A 221 -0.84 11.11 11.98
CA ILE A 221 -1.96 10.96 11.03
C ILE A 221 -2.94 12.14 11.07
N ASP A 222 -3.33 12.60 12.27
CA ASP A 222 -4.22 13.75 12.43
C ASP A 222 -3.56 15.03 11.85
N THR A 223 -2.29 15.29 12.16
CA THR A 223 -1.55 16.45 11.63
C THR A 223 -1.38 16.39 10.12
N ALA A 224 -1.00 15.23 9.57
CA ALA A 224 -0.78 15.08 8.14
C ALA A 224 -2.06 15.29 7.31
N VAL A 225 -3.24 14.98 7.87
CA VAL A 225 -4.52 15.19 7.20
C VAL A 225 -4.99 16.65 7.31
N ASN A 226 -4.83 17.27 8.49
CA ASN A 226 -5.35 18.62 8.76
C ASN A 226 -4.38 19.75 8.37
N GLU A 227 -3.08 19.48 8.35
CA GLU A 227 -2.02 20.42 7.99
C GLU A 227 -1.22 19.87 6.78
N PRO A 228 -1.77 19.95 5.55
CA PRO A 228 -1.21 19.26 4.39
C PRO A 228 0.21 19.70 4.01
N SER A 229 0.62 20.92 4.42
CA SER A 229 1.97 21.48 4.22
C SER A 229 2.96 21.12 5.33
N ASN A 230 2.55 20.41 6.38
CA ASN A 230 3.43 19.96 7.45
C ASN A 230 4.32 18.81 6.95
N LEU A 231 5.48 19.16 6.40
CA LEU A 231 6.38 18.21 5.74
C LEU A 231 6.91 17.12 6.68
N GLU A 232 7.06 17.42 7.97
CA GLU A 232 7.48 16.42 8.96
C GLU A 232 6.39 15.37 9.18
N ALA A 233 5.14 15.80 9.36
CA ALA A 233 4.02 14.88 9.49
C ALA A 233 3.83 14.03 8.22
N ARG A 234 3.94 14.66 7.03
CA ARG A 234 3.92 13.96 5.74
C ARG A 234 5.04 12.93 5.61
N LEU A 235 6.26 13.28 6.00
CA LEU A 235 7.40 12.37 5.96
C LEU A 235 7.23 11.19 6.92
N ASN A 236 6.74 11.45 8.14
CA ASN A 236 6.47 10.39 9.10
C ASN A 236 5.38 9.44 8.62
N MET A 237 4.36 9.94 7.91
CA MET A 237 3.35 9.09 7.27
C MET A 237 3.93 8.25 6.11
N LEU A 238 4.81 8.82 5.28
CA LEU A 238 5.54 8.05 4.25
C LEU A 238 6.36 6.91 4.88
N TRP A 239 7.08 7.19 5.97
CA TRP A 239 7.80 6.16 6.72
C TRP A 239 6.87 5.11 7.32
N ALA A 240 5.73 5.51 7.89
CA ALA A 240 4.74 4.57 8.41
C ALA A 240 4.21 3.63 7.31
N SER A 241 3.90 4.19 6.13
CA SER A 241 3.51 3.43 4.93
C SER A 241 4.61 2.47 4.47
N TYR A 242 5.85 2.95 4.36
CA TYR A 242 7.02 2.12 4.01
C TYR A 242 7.18 0.95 4.97
N TYR A 243 7.08 1.20 6.28
CA TYR A 243 7.15 0.15 7.29
C TYR A 243 5.98 -0.82 7.23
N GLY A 244 4.77 -0.35 6.86
CA GLY A 244 3.64 -1.23 6.57
C GLY A 244 3.95 -2.19 5.43
N GLY A 245 4.47 -1.68 4.31
CA GLY A 245 4.92 -2.50 3.18
C GLY A 245 6.04 -3.49 3.56
N ALA A 246 7.00 -3.04 4.36
CA ALA A 246 8.08 -3.88 4.88
C ALA A 246 7.54 -5.00 5.79
N SER A 247 6.56 -4.71 6.65
CA SER A 247 5.88 -5.71 7.46
C SER A 247 5.18 -6.77 6.59
N ILE A 248 4.51 -6.35 5.50
CA ILE A 248 3.89 -7.28 4.54
C ILE A 248 4.94 -8.19 3.89
N ALA A 249 6.11 -7.67 3.52
CA ALA A 249 7.16 -8.47 2.88
C ALA A 249 7.73 -9.59 3.78
N HIS A 250 7.58 -9.44 5.10
CA HIS A 250 8.02 -10.42 6.09
C HIS A 250 6.90 -11.23 6.72
N SER A 251 5.65 -10.81 6.58
CA SER A 251 4.48 -11.46 7.17
C SER A 251 3.31 -11.45 6.18
N GLY A 252 2.11 -11.07 6.62
CA GLY A 252 0.96 -10.87 5.77
C GLY A 252 -0.19 -10.22 6.55
N THR A 253 -1.07 -9.53 5.84
CA THR A 253 -2.32 -9.01 6.40
C THR A 253 -3.32 -10.15 6.63
N HIS A 254 -4.46 -9.83 7.24
CA HIS A 254 -5.46 -10.84 7.62
C HIS A 254 -6.90 -10.35 7.38
N LEU A 255 -7.76 -10.39 8.40
CA LEU A 255 -9.20 -10.22 8.34
C LEU A 255 -9.71 -8.94 7.66
N VAL A 256 -9.14 -7.76 7.94
CA VAL A 256 -9.55 -6.48 7.32
C VAL A 256 -9.34 -6.56 5.82
N HIS A 257 -8.13 -6.93 5.38
CA HIS A 257 -7.85 -7.06 3.95
C HIS A 257 -8.70 -8.15 3.30
N ALA A 258 -8.87 -9.31 3.95
CA ALA A 258 -9.68 -10.41 3.44
C ALA A 258 -11.14 -9.99 3.19
N MET A 259 -11.72 -9.18 4.07
CA MET A 259 -13.07 -8.64 3.93
C MET A 259 -13.14 -7.39 3.04
N SER A 260 -12.05 -6.64 2.87
CA SER A 260 -12.04 -5.46 2.00
C SER A 260 -11.99 -5.81 0.50
N TYR A 261 -11.39 -6.95 0.13
CA TYR A 261 -11.18 -7.32 -1.26
C TYR A 261 -12.48 -7.46 -2.07
N PRO A 262 -13.54 -8.12 -1.56
CA PRO A 262 -14.84 -8.15 -2.24
C PRO A 262 -15.46 -6.75 -2.45
N LEU A 263 -15.22 -5.81 -1.53
CA LEU A 263 -15.71 -4.44 -1.64
C LEU A 263 -15.04 -3.70 -2.80
N GLY A 264 -13.72 -3.81 -2.91
CA GLY A 264 -12.95 -3.20 -4.00
C GLY A 264 -13.18 -3.88 -5.35
N GLY A 265 -13.35 -5.20 -5.37
CA GLY A 265 -13.54 -5.98 -6.61
C GLY A 265 -14.89 -5.70 -7.28
N LYS A 266 -15.99 -5.89 -6.55
CA LYS A 266 -17.35 -5.80 -7.11
C LYS A 266 -17.92 -4.39 -7.17
N TYR A 267 -17.61 -3.56 -6.18
CA TYR A 267 -18.24 -2.23 -6.03
C TYR A 267 -17.27 -1.09 -6.33
N HIS A 268 -16.03 -1.41 -6.73
CA HIS A 268 -14.99 -0.43 -7.05
C HIS A 268 -14.75 0.58 -5.92
N ILE A 269 -14.96 0.17 -4.66
CA ILE A 269 -14.67 1.00 -3.49
C ILE A 269 -13.15 1.17 -3.38
N PRO A 270 -12.63 2.40 -3.21
CA PRO A 270 -11.21 2.63 -2.98
C PRO A 270 -10.68 1.80 -1.80
N HIS A 271 -9.53 1.16 -1.97
CA HIS A 271 -9.02 0.17 -1.03
C HIS A 271 -8.93 0.68 0.42
N GLY A 272 -8.34 1.86 0.63
CA GLY A 272 -8.23 2.47 1.96
C GLY A 272 -9.59 2.80 2.61
N VAL A 273 -10.63 3.08 1.81
CA VAL A 273 -12.00 3.32 2.31
C VAL A 273 -12.63 2.01 2.77
N ALA A 274 -12.48 0.94 1.99
CA ALA A 274 -12.94 -0.40 2.37
C ALA A 274 -12.24 -0.88 3.66
N ASN A 275 -10.93 -0.65 3.77
CA ASN A 275 -10.15 -0.96 4.98
C ASN A 275 -10.62 -0.12 6.19
N ALA A 276 -10.96 1.15 5.99
CA ALA A 276 -11.37 2.04 7.07
C ALA A 276 -12.69 1.62 7.74
N ILE A 277 -13.72 1.26 6.98
CA ILE A 277 -14.99 0.80 7.57
C ILE A 277 -14.82 -0.52 8.33
N LEU A 278 -13.90 -1.38 7.89
CA LEU A 278 -13.68 -2.70 8.45
C LEU A 278 -12.68 -2.73 9.62
N LEU A 279 -11.80 -1.72 9.75
CA LEU A 279 -10.73 -1.70 10.74
C LEU A 279 -11.24 -2.00 12.15
N ALA A 280 -12.11 -1.14 12.70
CA ALA A 280 -12.55 -1.30 14.08
C ALA A 280 -13.36 -2.59 14.32
N PRO A 281 -14.36 -2.96 13.49
CA PRO A 281 -15.10 -4.21 13.67
C PRO A 281 -14.23 -5.47 13.60
N CYS A 282 -13.31 -5.56 12.64
CA CYS A 282 -12.39 -6.68 12.53
C CYS A 282 -11.41 -6.74 13.71
N MET A 283 -10.85 -5.59 14.12
CA MET A 283 -9.95 -5.54 15.27
C MET A 283 -10.68 -5.90 16.58
N ARG A 284 -11.96 -5.55 16.72
CA ARG A 284 -12.79 -5.96 17.87
C ARG A 284 -12.96 -7.47 17.95
N PHE A 285 -13.07 -8.15 16.81
CA PHE A 285 -13.12 -9.61 16.75
C PHE A 285 -11.77 -10.25 17.09
N VAL A 286 -10.66 -9.67 16.61
CA VAL A 286 -9.31 -10.22 16.74
C VAL A 286 -8.65 -9.93 18.09
N GLN A 287 -8.99 -8.82 18.76
CA GLN A 287 -8.25 -8.29 19.91
C GLN A 287 -8.02 -9.30 21.04
N HIS A 288 -8.97 -10.20 21.31
CA HIS A 288 -8.86 -11.14 22.43
C HIS A 288 -7.82 -12.24 22.15
N ALA A 289 -7.68 -12.66 20.90
CA ALA A 289 -6.68 -13.65 20.49
C ALA A 289 -5.26 -13.08 20.43
N ALA A 290 -5.11 -11.75 20.36
CA ALA A 290 -3.84 -11.04 20.24
C ALA A 290 -3.67 -9.93 21.29
N ALA A 291 -4.26 -10.09 22.49
CA ALA A 291 -4.38 -9.04 23.50
C ALA A 291 -3.03 -8.41 23.89
N GLU A 292 -1.98 -9.21 24.05
CA GLU A 292 -0.62 -8.74 24.36
C GLU A 292 -0.05 -7.83 23.26
N LYS A 293 -0.29 -8.17 21.99
CA LYS A 293 0.16 -7.34 20.86
C LYS A 293 -0.68 -6.08 20.72
N PHE A 294 -1.99 -6.17 20.95
CA PHE A 294 -2.85 -4.99 21.02
C PHE A 294 -2.43 -4.05 22.15
N ALA A 295 -2.08 -4.57 23.33
CA ALA A 295 -1.56 -3.77 24.44
C ALA A 295 -0.23 -3.07 24.09
N GLN A 296 0.69 -3.76 23.40
CA GLN A 296 1.93 -3.15 22.92
C GLN A 296 1.67 -2.03 21.90
N ALA A 297 0.72 -2.23 20.98
CA ALA A 297 0.34 -1.20 20.01
C ALA A 297 -0.36 -0.01 20.69
N TYR A 298 -1.20 -0.26 21.70
CA TYR A 298 -1.83 0.78 22.52
C TYR A 298 -0.80 1.66 23.21
N ASP A 299 0.28 1.08 23.75
CA ASP A 299 1.35 1.80 24.44
C ASP A 299 2.15 2.74 23.50
N LEU A 300 1.92 2.67 22.17
CA LEU A 300 2.47 3.60 21.19
C LEU A 300 1.62 4.85 20.98
N LEU A 301 0.38 4.87 21.48
CA LEU A 301 -0.48 6.06 21.38
C LEU A 301 0.12 7.21 22.21
N PRO A 302 0.10 8.46 21.70
CA PRO A 302 0.62 9.61 22.45
C PRO A 302 0.02 9.77 23.85
N ASP A 303 -1.27 9.45 24.00
CA ASP A 303 -2.04 9.62 25.23
C ASP A 303 -2.32 8.27 25.93
N ALA A 304 -1.49 7.24 25.70
CA ALA A 304 -1.67 5.93 26.29
C ALA A 304 -1.65 5.98 27.83
N ASN A 305 -2.65 5.39 28.48
CA ASN A 305 -2.65 5.16 29.92
C ASN A 305 -1.92 3.85 30.28
N PRO A 306 -0.71 3.89 30.87
CA PRO A 306 0.05 2.68 31.19
C PRO A 306 -0.54 1.85 32.34
N SER A 307 -1.49 2.40 33.12
CA SER A 307 -2.07 1.71 34.28
C SER A 307 -3.15 0.69 33.93
N LEU A 308 -3.57 0.63 32.66
CA LEU A 308 -4.59 -0.31 32.20
C LEU A 308 -4.03 -1.74 32.12
N THR A 309 -4.89 -2.74 32.34
CA THR A 309 -4.53 -4.16 32.09
C THR A 309 -4.38 -4.43 30.60
N THR A 310 -3.75 -5.55 30.22
CA THR A 310 -3.61 -5.98 28.81
C THR A 310 -4.95 -5.94 28.06
N GLU A 311 -6.02 -6.49 28.65
CA GLU A 311 -7.35 -6.54 28.04
C GLU A 311 -7.98 -5.15 27.91
N GLN A 312 -7.79 -4.29 28.92
CA GLN A 312 -8.27 -2.91 28.89
C GLN A 312 -7.53 -2.09 27.81
N LYS A 313 -6.21 -2.27 27.67
CA LYS A 313 -5.41 -1.65 26.60
C LYS A 313 -5.88 -2.14 25.23
N ALA A 314 -6.13 -3.43 25.08
CA ALA A 314 -6.61 -3.99 23.82
C ALA A 314 -7.97 -3.39 23.40
N ALA A 315 -8.93 -3.35 24.33
CA ALA A 315 -10.22 -2.71 24.10
C ALA A 315 -10.08 -1.20 23.78
N ALA A 316 -9.23 -0.48 24.53
CA ALA A 316 -8.99 0.94 24.33
C ALA A 316 -8.34 1.25 22.97
N LEU A 317 -7.50 0.36 22.43
CA LEU A 317 -6.95 0.51 21.08
C LEU A 317 -8.03 0.38 20.00
N VAL A 318 -8.96 -0.56 20.14
CA VAL A 318 -10.09 -0.72 19.20
C VAL A 318 -11.02 0.50 19.27
N ASP A 319 -11.26 1.04 20.46
CA ASP A 319 -12.03 2.27 20.63
C ASP A 319 -11.31 3.48 20.04
N TYR A 320 -9.97 3.54 20.16
CA TYR A 320 -9.16 4.54 19.46
C TYR A 320 -9.30 4.42 17.94
N PHE A 321 -9.27 3.23 17.35
CA PHE A 321 -9.48 3.05 15.91
C PHE A 321 -10.87 3.53 15.46
N THR A 322 -11.90 3.23 16.26
CA THR A 322 -13.26 3.71 16.01
C THR A 322 -13.31 5.25 16.02
N ALA A 323 -12.68 5.87 17.02
CA ALA A 323 -12.60 7.31 17.13
C ALA A 323 -11.77 7.94 15.99
N LEU A 324 -10.66 7.31 15.59
CA LEU A 324 -9.78 7.77 14.52
C LEU A 324 -10.51 7.83 13.18
N VAL A 325 -11.20 6.75 12.76
CA VAL A 325 -11.97 6.73 11.50
C VAL A 325 -13.00 7.87 11.47
N LYS A 326 -13.67 8.12 12.60
CA LYS A 326 -14.62 9.24 12.74
C LYS A 326 -13.93 10.61 12.65
N ARG A 327 -12.79 10.81 13.34
CA ARG A 327 -12.02 12.06 13.29
C ARG A 327 -11.52 12.38 11.89
N LEU A 328 -11.14 11.36 11.13
CA LEU A 328 -10.67 11.47 9.75
C LEU A 328 -11.78 11.67 8.71
N ASN A 329 -13.05 11.73 9.14
CA ASN A 329 -14.21 11.95 8.28
C ASN A 329 -14.30 10.97 7.09
N LEU A 330 -13.93 9.71 7.33
CA LEU A 330 -14.07 8.64 6.36
C LEU A 330 -15.48 8.04 6.42
N PRO A 331 -15.98 7.45 5.32
CA PRO A 331 -17.22 6.67 5.36
C PRO A 331 -17.16 5.65 6.48
N SER A 332 -18.30 5.44 7.15
CA SER A 332 -18.39 4.58 8.34
C SER A 332 -19.41 3.45 8.21
N SER A 333 -20.06 3.31 7.05
CA SER A 333 -21.06 2.27 6.80
C SER A 333 -21.08 1.82 5.35
N LEU A 334 -21.58 0.60 5.10
CA LEU A 334 -21.84 0.09 3.76
C LEU A 334 -22.98 0.87 3.07
N GLN A 335 -23.95 1.39 3.82
CA GLN A 335 -25.05 2.21 3.28
C GLN A 335 -24.56 3.51 2.64
N GLN A 336 -23.60 4.21 3.27
CA GLN A 336 -22.96 5.40 2.69
C GLN A 336 -22.22 5.10 1.39
N LEU A 337 -21.82 3.85 1.18
CA LEU A 337 -21.16 3.37 -0.02
C LEU A 337 -22.15 2.78 -1.05
N GLY A 338 -23.46 2.88 -0.81
CA GLY A 338 -24.49 2.40 -1.71
C GLY A 338 -24.68 0.88 -1.71
N ILE A 339 -24.22 0.17 -0.67
CA ILE A 339 -24.33 -1.28 -0.54
C ILE A 339 -25.45 -1.61 0.45
N SER A 340 -26.46 -2.37 0.01
CA SER A 340 -27.59 -2.78 0.86
C SER A 340 -27.32 -4.11 1.59
N PRO A 341 -28.08 -4.42 2.67
CA PRO A 341 -27.96 -5.69 3.39
C PRO A 341 -28.13 -6.95 2.52
N ASP A 342 -28.84 -6.87 1.40
CA ASP A 342 -29.06 -8.00 0.49
C ASP A 342 -27.75 -8.53 -0.14
N HIS A 343 -26.68 -7.75 -0.07
CA HIS A 343 -25.35 -8.13 -0.56
C HIS A 343 -24.54 -8.94 0.46
N LEU A 344 -25.00 -9.05 1.71
CA LEU A 344 -24.31 -9.78 2.78
C LEU A 344 -23.93 -11.22 2.41
N PRO A 345 -24.82 -12.07 1.82
CA PRO A 345 -24.46 -13.43 1.46
C PRO A 345 -23.25 -13.49 0.53
N TYR A 346 -23.22 -12.62 -0.49
CA TYR A 346 -22.10 -12.52 -1.43
C TYR A 346 -20.81 -12.06 -0.73
N LEU A 347 -20.89 -11.04 0.13
CA LEU A 347 -19.73 -10.48 0.83
C LEU A 347 -19.09 -11.50 1.77
N VAL A 348 -19.92 -12.27 2.48
CA VAL A 348 -19.48 -13.34 3.39
C VAL A 348 -18.77 -14.45 2.61
N GLU A 349 -19.41 -14.97 1.56
CA GLU A 349 -18.83 -16.02 0.72
C GLU A 349 -17.50 -15.56 0.11
N SER A 350 -17.49 -14.38 -0.50
CA SER A 350 -16.31 -13.84 -1.19
C SER A 350 -15.15 -13.57 -0.24
N ALA A 351 -15.41 -13.06 0.97
CA ALA A 351 -14.37 -12.84 1.98
C ALA A 351 -13.73 -14.16 2.43
N LEU A 352 -14.55 -15.21 2.64
CA LEU A 352 -14.05 -16.54 2.99
C LEU A 352 -13.23 -17.17 1.85
N GLN A 353 -13.49 -16.83 0.58
CA GLN A 353 -12.65 -17.29 -0.53
C GLN A 353 -11.24 -16.67 -0.53
N VAL A 354 -10.99 -15.60 0.23
CA VAL A 354 -9.65 -15.00 0.41
C VAL A 354 -8.81 -15.81 1.41
N GLN A 355 -8.71 -17.12 1.17
CA GLN A 355 -8.07 -18.13 2.04
C GLN A 355 -6.63 -17.76 2.44
N ARG A 356 -5.89 -17.12 1.52
CA ARG A 356 -4.50 -16.68 1.76
C ARG A 356 -4.38 -15.70 2.93
N LEU A 357 -5.37 -14.83 3.14
CA LEU A 357 -5.37 -13.85 4.22
C LEU A 357 -6.15 -14.35 5.43
N MET A 358 -7.25 -15.09 5.22
CA MET A 358 -8.03 -15.70 6.31
C MET A 358 -7.19 -16.65 7.18
N LYS A 359 -6.25 -17.40 6.60
CA LYS A 359 -5.34 -18.28 7.38
C LYS A 359 -4.37 -17.52 8.32
N ASN A 360 -4.19 -16.21 8.11
CA ASN A 360 -3.31 -15.38 8.91
C ASN A 360 -4.00 -14.81 10.15
N VAL A 361 -5.33 -14.95 10.27
CA VAL A 361 -6.10 -14.45 11.41
C VAL A 361 -5.72 -15.26 12.65
N PRO A 362 -5.43 -14.63 13.81
CA PRO A 362 -4.96 -15.33 15.02
C PRO A 362 -6.05 -16.14 15.74
N THR A 363 -7.26 -16.20 15.18
CA THR A 363 -8.38 -17.01 15.67
C THR A 363 -9.13 -17.61 14.49
N ALA A 364 -9.88 -18.69 14.73
CA ALA A 364 -10.74 -19.29 13.72
C ALA A 364 -11.84 -18.31 13.32
N VAL A 365 -12.15 -18.26 12.02
CA VAL A 365 -13.18 -17.38 11.44
C VAL A 365 -14.24 -18.23 10.77
N THR A 366 -15.48 -18.11 11.21
CA THR A 366 -16.65 -18.76 10.60
C THR A 366 -17.41 -17.81 9.69
N ALA A 367 -18.30 -18.35 8.84
CA ALA A 367 -19.21 -17.54 8.04
C ALA A 367 -20.13 -16.66 8.92
N GLN A 368 -20.51 -17.15 10.11
CA GLN A 368 -21.30 -16.39 11.06
C GLN A 368 -20.53 -15.21 11.63
N ASP A 369 -19.23 -15.36 11.89
CA ASP A 369 -18.38 -14.26 12.36
C ASP A 369 -18.24 -13.17 11.30
N VAL A 370 -17.94 -13.56 10.05
CA VAL A 370 -17.85 -12.62 8.91
C VAL A 370 -19.17 -11.90 8.70
N HIS A 371 -20.30 -12.63 8.77
CA HIS A 371 -21.63 -12.05 8.68
C HIS A 371 -21.88 -11.04 9.81
N ALA A 372 -21.55 -11.40 11.05
CA ALA A 372 -21.73 -10.54 12.21
C ALA A 372 -20.92 -9.25 12.07
N ILE A 373 -19.66 -9.33 11.61
CA ILE A 373 -18.81 -8.16 11.38
C ILE A 373 -19.40 -7.25 10.32
N TYR A 374 -19.75 -7.75 9.12
CA TYR A 374 -20.38 -6.91 8.10
C TYR A 374 -21.72 -6.31 8.55
N SER A 375 -22.49 -7.06 9.36
CA SER A 375 -23.77 -6.56 9.90
C SER A 375 -23.59 -5.32 10.78
N THR A 376 -22.42 -5.13 11.39
CA THR A 376 -22.12 -3.91 12.19
C THR A 376 -21.92 -2.65 11.33
N LEU A 377 -21.85 -2.79 10.00
CA LEU A 377 -21.61 -1.69 9.06
C LEU A 377 -22.90 -1.10 8.47
N PHE A 378 -24.07 -1.47 8.99
CA PHE A 378 -25.39 -0.99 8.54
C PHE A 378 -26.08 -0.08 9.55
#